data_AF-A0AAN8G294-F1
#
_entry.id   AF-A0AAN8G294-F1
#
_cell.length_a   1.000
_cell.length_b   1.000
_cell.length_c   1.000
_cell.angle_alpha   90.00
_cell.angle_beta   90.00
_cell.angle_gamma   90.00
#
_symmetry.space_group_name_H-M   'P 1'
#
loop_
_entity.id
_entity.type
_entity.pdbx_description
1 polymer ?
#
loop_
_entity_poly.entity_id
_entity_poly.type
_entity_poly.pdbx_seq_one_letter_code
_entity_poly.pdbx_strand_id
1 'polypeptide(L)'
;MPFLIIGVGSDDVFIIIHAMRKTNKKMSLEDQIAETMEEAGPSITVTSLTNILSFAIGILTPTPAISIFCLYTCVGLAVDFVYQLTFFVAALVYEEMRIAGSEKPPIKEVASSKDI
;
A
#
# COMPACT_ATOMS: atom_id res chain seq x y z
N MET A 1 -6.95 6.79 19.77
CA MET A 1 -7.32 6.58 18.36
C MET A 1 -6.17 6.79 17.39
N PRO A 2 -5.56 7.98 17.28
CA PRO A 2 -4.67 8.27 16.15
C PRO A 2 -3.43 7.36 16.10
N PHE A 3 -2.85 7.04 17.26
CA PHE A 3 -1.66 6.17 17.32
C PHE A 3 -1.89 4.77 16.72
N LEU A 4 -3.08 4.19 16.93
CA LEU A 4 -3.38 2.83 16.47
C LEU A 4 -3.51 2.80 14.94
N ILE A 5 -4.30 3.73 14.40
CA ILE A 5 -4.52 3.83 12.95
C ILE A 5 -3.19 4.10 12.23
N ILE A 6 -2.36 5.00 12.76
CA ILE A 6 -1.03 5.27 12.20
C ILE A 6 -0.15 4.01 12.24
N GLY A 7 -0.20 3.25 13.34
CA GLY A 7 0.55 2.00 13.46
C GLY A 7 0.17 0.99 12.39
N VAL A 8 -1.13 0.72 12.22
CA VAL A 8 -1.65 -0.22 11.21
C VAL A 8 -1.34 0.28 9.80
N GLY A 9 -1.65 1.54 9.48
CA GLY A 9 -1.38 2.09 8.16
C GLY A 9 0.12 2.09 7.82
N SER A 10 1.00 2.35 8.80
CA SER A 10 2.45 2.27 8.57
C SER A 10 2.93 0.87 8.22
N ASP A 11 2.37 -0.17 8.85
CA ASP A 11 2.68 -1.58 8.55
C ASP A 11 2.30 -1.92 7.11
N ASP A 12 1.08 -1.56 6.69
CA ASP A 12 0.60 -1.77 5.33
C ASP A 12 1.45 -1.00 4.30
N VAL A 13 1.85 0.25 4.59
CA VAL A 13 2.77 1.05 3.74
C VAL A 13 4.11 0.34 3.56
N PHE A 14 4.69 -0.19 4.65
CA PHE A 14 5.98 -0.88 4.58
C PHE A 14 5.92 -2.13 3.70
N ILE A 15 4.81 -2.90 3.77
CA ILE A 15 4.61 -4.08 2.93
C ILE A 15 4.57 -3.68 1.45
N ILE A 16 3.81 -2.64 1.08
CA ILE A 16 3.74 -2.15 -0.31
C ILE A 16 5.10 -1.70 -0.82
N ILE A 17 5.82 -0.88 -0.04
CA ILE A 17 7.14 -0.37 -0.43
C ILE A 17 8.14 -1.52 -0.56
N HIS A 18 8.08 -2.50 0.34
CA HIS A 18 8.94 -3.68 0.28
C HIS A 18 8.71 -4.47 -1.01
N ALA A 19 7.46 -4.73 -1.36
CA ALA A 19 7.10 -5.40 -2.61
C ALA A 19 7.57 -4.60 -3.84
N MET A 20 7.33 -3.28 -3.89
CA MET A 20 7.81 -2.41 -4.97
C MET A 20 9.32 -2.48 -5.15
N ARG A 21 10.08 -2.47 -4.06
CA ARG A 21 11.55 -2.51 -4.11
C ARG A 21 12.10 -3.86 -4.58
N LYS A 22 11.30 -4.92 -4.46
CA LYS A 22 11.64 -6.27 -4.92
C LYS A 22 11.39 -6.45 -6.41
N THR A 23 10.47 -5.68 -7.00
CA THR A 23 10.17 -5.74 -8.45
C THR A 23 11.37 -5.38 -9.33
N ASN A 24 11.35 -5.87 -10.57
CA ASN A 24 12.41 -5.61 -11.53
C ASN A 24 12.26 -4.21 -12.17
N LYS A 25 13.17 -3.30 -11.82
CA LYS A 25 13.20 -1.91 -12.33
C LYS A 25 13.35 -1.76 -13.86
N LYS A 26 13.66 -2.85 -14.59
CA LYS A 26 13.73 -2.85 -16.07
C LYS A 26 12.36 -3.02 -16.74
N MET A 27 11.34 -3.44 -16.00
CA MET A 27 9.98 -3.62 -16.53
C MET A 27 9.26 -2.27 -16.67
N SER A 28 8.15 -2.26 -17.41
CA SER A 28 7.29 -1.08 -17.47
C SER A 28 6.76 -0.74 -16.08
N LEU A 29 6.44 0.53 -15.84
CA LEU A 29 5.88 0.94 -14.55
C LEU A 29 4.57 0.20 -14.25
N GLU A 30 3.74 -0.02 -15.25
CA GLU A 30 2.47 -0.75 -15.12
C GLU A 30 2.70 -2.18 -14.62
N ASP A 31 3.68 -2.89 -15.19
CA ASP A 31 4.03 -4.25 -14.77
C ASP A 31 4.61 -4.28 -13.35
N GLN A 32 5.45 -3.31 -12.99
CA GLN A 32 6.01 -3.21 -11.63
C GLN A 32 4.92 -3.01 -10.57
N ILE A 33 3.94 -2.15 -10.85
CA ILE A 33 2.81 -1.92 -9.94
C ILE A 33 1.91 -3.15 -9.87
N ALA A 34 1.67 -3.83 -10.99
CA ALA A 34 0.88 -5.05 -11.03
C ALA A 34 1.52 -6.17 -10.17
N GLU A 35 2.81 -6.44 -10.36
CA GLU A 35 3.56 -7.44 -9.57
C GLU A 35 3.58 -7.08 -8.07
N THR A 36 3.75 -5.80 -7.76
CA THR A 36 3.70 -5.31 -6.37
C THR A 36 2.35 -5.57 -5.73
N MET A 37 1.26 -5.21 -6.40
CA MET A 37 -0.09 -5.38 -5.86
C MET A 37 -0.51 -6.85 -5.81
N GLU A 38 0.02 -7.69 -6.70
CA GLU A 38 -0.15 -9.14 -6.63
C GLU A 38 0.51 -9.73 -5.37
N GLU A 39 1.71 -9.28 -5.00
CA GLU A 39 2.42 -9.77 -3.81
C GLU A 39 1.89 -9.12 -2.50
N ALA A 40 1.71 -7.80 -2.47
CA ALA A 40 1.34 -7.05 -1.26
C ALA A 40 -0.17 -7.00 -1.00
N GLY A 41 -0.99 -6.95 -2.04
CA GLY A 41 -2.44 -6.75 -1.94
C GLY A 41 -3.17 -7.78 -1.07
N PRO A 42 -2.91 -9.10 -1.23
CA PRO A 42 -3.50 -10.13 -0.38
C PRO A 42 -3.12 -9.98 1.09
N SER A 43 -1.87 -9.63 1.37
CA SER A 43 -1.37 -9.46 2.74
C SER A 43 -2.08 -8.32 3.46
N ILE A 44 -2.15 -7.15 2.82
CA ILE A 44 -2.82 -5.95 3.37
C ILE A 44 -4.30 -6.20 3.59
N THR A 45 -4.97 -6.87 2.64
CA THR A 45 -6.39 -7.21 2.76
C THR A 45 -6.65 -8.11 3.96
N VAL A 46 -5.80 -9.13 4.18
CA VAL A 46 -5.92 -10.04 5.33
C VAL A 46 -5.67 -9.29 6.64
N THR A 47 -4.63 -8.46 6.72
CA THR A 47 -4.32 -7.67 7.92
C THR A 47 -5.45 -6.70 8.24
N SER A 48 -5.90 -5.91 7.27
CA SER A 48 -7.00 -4.96 7.42
C SER A 48 -8.31 -5.64 7.83
N LEU A 49 -8.68 -6.75 7.17
CA LEU A 49 -9.88 -7.51 7.51
C LEU A 49 -9.81 -8.05 8.95
N THR A 50 -8.67 -8.61 9.33
CA THR A 50 -8.47 -9.15 10.68
C THR A 50 -8.53 -8.04 11.74
N ASN A 51 -7.97 -6.86 11.45
CA ASN A 51 -8.06 -5.70 12.34
C ASN A 51 -9.52 -5.25 12.51
N ILE A 52 -10.26 -5.07 11.41
CA ILE A 52 -11.67 -4.69 11.44
C ILE A 52 -12.49 -5.70 12.24
N LEU A 53 -12.31 -7.01 12.01
CA LEU A 53 -13.00 -8.06 12.76
C LEU A 53 -12.66 -8.04 14.25
N SER A 54 -11.38 -7.84 14.60
CA SER A 54 -10.92 -7.76 15.99
C SER A 54 -11.56 -6.58 16.72
N PHE A 55 -11.63 -5.40 16.08
CA PHE A 55 -12.31 -4.24 16.66
C PHE A 55 -13.83 -4.40 16.66
N ALA A 56 -14.42 -5.04 15.65
CA ALA A 56 -15.85 -5.33 15.62
C ALA A 56 -16.27 -6.23 16.80
N ILE A 57 -15.49 -7.26 17.13
CA ILE A 57 -15.70 -8.08 18.33
C ILE A 57 -15.54 -7.23 19.60
N GLY A 58 -14.55 -6.32 19.61
CA GLY A 58 -14.31 -5.40 20.72
C GLY A 58 -15.50 -4.49 21.05
N ILE A 59 -16.39 -4.19 20.09
CA ILE A 59 -17.62 -3.41 20.32
C ILE A 59 -18.57 -4.12 21.30
N LEU A 60 -18.58 -5.45 21.35
CA LEU A 60 -19.43 -6.25 22.23
C LEU A 60 -18.99 -6.19 23.71
N THR A 61 -17.87 -5.54 24.00
CA THR A 61 -17.34 -5.41 25.36
C THR A 61 -18.32 -4.62 26.24
N PRO A 62 -18.65 -5.09 27.46
CA PRO A 62 -19.61 -4.43 28.35
C PRO A 62 -19.11 -3.08 28.89
N THR A 63 -17.82 -2.77 28.76
CA THR A 63 -17.23 -1.49 29.15
C THR A 63 -17.48 -0.43 28.08
N PRO A 64 -18.32 0.60 28.34
CA PRO A 64 -18.77 1.54 27.31
C PRO A 64 -17.63 2.36 26.70
N ALA A 65 -16.59 2.70 27.48
CA ALA A 65 -15.42 3.41 26.96
C ALA A 65 -14.66 2.59 25.91
N ILE A 66 -14.57 1.26 26.09
CA ILE A 66 -13.89 0.35 25.16
C ILE A 66 -14.75 0.13 23.92
N SER A 67 -16.07 -0.04 24.08
CA SER A 67 -16.99 -0.23 22.96
C SER A 67 -16.98 0.97 21.99
N ILE A 68 -17.09 2.18 22.52
CA ILE A 68 -16.96 3.42 21.74
C ILE A 68 -15.58 3.50 21.11
N PHE A 69 -14.54 3.06 21.84
CA PHE A 69 -13.19 3.08 21.30
C PHE A 69 -13.05 2.17 20.05
N CYS A 70 -13.56 0.95 20.17
CA CYS A 70 -13.54 -0.05 19.10
C CYS A 70 -14.39 0.39 17.90
N LEU A 71 -15.53 1.03 18.12
CA LEU A 71 -16.38 1.54 17.04
C LEU A 71 -15.64 2.57 16.18
N TYR A 72 -15.06 3.61 16.80
CA TYR A 72 -14.32 4.63 16.06
C TYR A 72 -13.08 4.06 15.36
N THR A 73 -12.39 3.11 16.01
CA THR A 73 -11.22 2.46 15.41
C THR A 73 -11.62 1.61 14.20
N CYS A 74 -12.71 0.86 14.28
CA CYS A 74 -13.23 0.05 13.19
C CYS A 74 -13.56 0.90 11.94
N VAL A 75 -14.27 2.01 12.13
CA VAL A 75 -14.56 2.95 11.03
C VAL A 75 -13.29 3.59 10.49
N GLY A 76 -12.36 3.99 11.38
CA GLY A 76 -11.07 4.57 11.00
C GLY A 76 -10.25 3.62 10.13
N LEU A 77 -10.16 2.35 10.50
CA LEU A 77 -9.43 1.33 9.74
C LEU A 77 -10.09 0.98 8.42
N ALA A 78 -11.43 0.99 8.34
CA ALA A 78 -12.13 0.79 7.08
C ALA A 78 -11.82 1.93 6.08
N VAL A 79 -11.78 3.17 6.57
CA VAL A 79 -11.38 4.32 5.75
C VAL A 79 -9.90 4.22 5.38
N ASP A 80 -9.03 3.92 6.34
CA ASP A 80 -7.59 3.74 6.13
C ASP A 80 -7.31 2.72 5.02
N PHE A 81 -7.94 1.54 5.06
CA PHE A 81 -7.81 0.51 4.01
C PHE A 81 -8.16 1.02 2.61
N VAL A 82 -9.24 1.82 2.48
CA VAL A 82 -9.63 2.40 1.18
C VAL A 82 -8.59 3.41 0.71
N TYR A 83 -8.11 4.28 1.60
CA TYR A 83 -7.06 5.26 1.26
C TYR A 83 -5.73 4.58 0.92
N GLN A 84 -5.40 3.49 1.60
CA GLN A 84 -4.19 2.70 1.40
C GLN A 84 -4.18 2.07 -0.01
N LEU A 85 -5.28 1.44 -0.43
CA LEU A 85 -5.36 0.80 -1.75
C LEU A 85 -5.48 1.79 -2.91
N THR A 86 -6.08 2.97 -2.70
CA THR A 86 -6.35 3.92 -3.78
C THR A 86 -5.34 5.06 -3.79
N PHE A 87 -5.34 5.88 -2.74
CA PHE A 87 -4.53 7.10 -2.66
C PHE A 87 -3.04 6.80 -2.51
N PHE A 88 -2.68 5.88 -1.62
CA PHE A 88 -1.26 5.56 -1.39
C PHE A 88 -0.64 4.86 -2.61
N VAL A 89 -1.34 3.89 -3.21
CA VAL A 89 -0.88 3.27 -4.47
C VAL A 89 -0.72 4.31 -5.57
N ALA A 90 -1.68 5.22 -5.76
CA ALA A 90 -1.56 6.29 -6.76
C ALA A 90 -0.34 7.22 -6.49
N ALA A 91 -0.10 7.56 -5.22
CA ALA A 91 1.07 8.35 -4.83
C ALA A 91 2.38 7.61 -5.09
N LEU A 92 2.39 6.28 -4.89
CA LEU A 92 3.54 5.43 -5.17
C LEU A 92 3.85 5.37 -6.68
N VAL A 93 2.82 5.22 -7.52
CA VAL A 93 2.99 5.30 -8.99
C VAL A 93 3.63 6.64 -9.37
N TYR A 94 3.12 7.74 -8.82
CA TYR A 94 3.66 9.07 -9.11
C TYR A 94 5.13 9.22 -8.68
N GLU A 95 5.50 8.66 -7.52
CA GLU A 95 6.87 8.70 -7.05
C GLU A 95 7.80 7.85 -7.94
N GLU A 96 7.37 6.68 -8.38
CA GLU A 96 8.15 5.85 -9.32
C GLU A 96 8.31 6.55 -10.68
N MET A 97 7.28 7.25 -11.17
CA MET A 97 7.40 8.10 -12.37
C MET A 97 8.43 9.21 -12.17
N ARG A 98 8.46 9.83 -10.99
CA ARG A 98 9.42 10.88 -10.65
C ARG A 98 10.86 10.36 -10.60
N ILE A 99 11.05 9.17 -10.02
CA ILE A 99 12.36 8.51 -9.95
C ILE A 99 12.86 8.17 -11.35
N ALA A 100 12.01 7.56 -12.19
CA ALA A 100 12.34 7.27 -13.59
C ALA A 100 12.63 8.55 -14.41
N GLY A 101 11.96 9.67 -14.09
CA GLY A 101 12.24 10.98 -14.70
C GLY A 101 13.58 11.59 -14.28
N SER A 102 14.08 11.26 -13.09
CA SER A 102 15.39 11.72 -12.58
C SER A 102 16.54 10.84 -13.09
N GLU A 103 16.26 9.58 -13.45
CA GLU A 103 17.21 8.59 -13.97
C GLU A 103 17.02 8.38 -15.48
N LYS A 104 17.12 9.44 -16.30
CA LYS A 104 17.27 9.29 -17.76
C LYS A 104 18.72 8.90 -18.10
N PRO A 105 19.04 7.65 -18.46
CA PRO A 105 20.27 7.38 -19.21
C PRO A 105 20.16 8.00 -20.62
N PRO A 106 21.29 8.43 -21.21
CA PRO A 106 21.31 9.09 -22.50
C PRO A 106 20.70 8.22 -23.59
N ILE A 107 19.86 8.84 -24.41
CA ILE A 107 19.26 8.28 -25.63
C ILE A 107 20.40 7.96 -26.62
N LYS A 108 21.09 6.82 -26.45
CA LYS A 108 22.03 6.29 -27.46
C LYS A 108 22.03 4.77 -27.65
N GLU A 109 21.46 3.96 -26.76
CA GLU A 109 21.52 2.49 -26.94
C GLU A 109 20.23 1.82 -27.47
N VAL A 110 19.10 2.53 -27.58
CA VAL A 110 17.91 1.97 -28.24
C VAL A 110 17.97 2.08 -29.78
N ALA A 111 18.94 2.85 -30.31
CA ALA A 111 19.11 3.05 -31.75
C ALA A 111 20.09 2.07 -32.43
N SER A 112 20.70 1.13 -31.71
CA SER A 112 21.67 0.18 -32.27
C SER A 112 21.31 -1.30 -32.02
N SER A 113 20.03 -1.63 -32.10
CA SER A 113 19.61 -3.01 -32.37
C SER A 113 18.32 -3.00 -33.19
N LYS A 114 18.34 -2.23 -34.27
CA LYS A 114 17.33 -2.33 -35.33
C LYS A 114 17.90 -2.39 -36.74
N ASP A 115 19.23 -2.37 -36.89
CA ASP A 115 19.91 -2.59 -38.16
C ASP A 115 21.21 -3.36 -37.91
N ILE A 116 21.40 -4.43 -38.70
CA ILE A 116 22.48 -5.45 -38.75
C ILE A 116 22.19 -6.73 -37.96
#